data_AF-A0AAN9CR90-F1
#
_entry.id   AF-A0AAN9CR90-F1
#
_cell.length_a   1.000
_cell.length_b   1.000
_cell.length_c   1.000
_cell.angle_alpha   90.00
_cell.angle_beta   90.00
_cell.angle_gamma   90.00
#
_symmetry.space_group_name_H-M   'P 1'
#
loop_
_entity.id
_entity.type
_entity.pdbx_description
1 polymer ?
#
loop_
_entity_poly.entity_id
_entity_poly.type
_entity_poly.pdbx_seq_one_letter_code
_entity_poly.pdbx_strand_id
1 'polypeptide(L)'
;MGIHQSTVIVLLVLCAFFSLSIYGQPAEVRRRYEHFLTQHVYGAMTEQRCDRVIRERRITQSETSNNCKEVNTFIQANSNEVRAVCTGGGTRLPENRDLYISENGFPVVMCTLRSGGRRPNCNYRGGTSFRKIVVACEGGWPVHYQEGVIV
;
A
#
# COMPACT_ATOMS: atom_id res chain seq x y z
N MET A 1 26.05 46.80 8.24
CA MET A 1 26.36 45.34 8.20
C MET A 1 25.26 44.46 8.82
N GLY A 2 24.34 44.96 9.64
CA GLY A 2 23.30 44.12 10.29
C GLY A 2 22.10 43.71 9.42
N ILE A 3 21.68 44.54 8.44
CA ILE A 3 20.47 44.25 7.63
C ILE A 3 20.72 43.13 6.60
N HIS A 4 21.91 43.09 5.99
CA HIS A 4 22.30 42.05 5.03
C HIS A 4 22.49 40.66 5.67
N GLN A 5 22.98 40.59 6.91
CA GLN A 5 23.09 39.31 7.62
C GLN A 5 21.71 38.76 8.00
N SER A 6 20.78 39.62 8.44
CA SER A 6 19.42 39.21 8.78
C SER A 6 18.63 38.69 7.57
N THR A 7 18.72 39.32 6.40
CA THR A 7 18.04 38.84 5.19
C THR A 7 18.60 37.52 4.68
N VAL A 8 19.92 37.31 4.75
CA VAL A 8 20.55 36.03 4.39
C VAL A 8 20.13 34.91 5.33
N ILE A 9 20.08 35.18 6.64
CA ILE A 9 19.62 34.19 7.64
C ILE A 9 18.15 33.83 7.39
N VAL A 10 17.28 34.82 7.15
CA VAL A 10 15.86 34.57 6.82
C VAL A 10 15.73 33.75 5.53
N LEU A 11 16.52 34.04 4.50
CA LEU A 11 16.49 33.28 3.24
C LEU A 11 16.95 31.82 3.44
N LEU A 12 18.03 31.59 4.20
CA LEU A 12 18.53 30.24 4.50
C LEU A 12 17.53 29.44 5.34
N VAL A 13 16.87 30.07 6.31
CA VAL A 13 15.82 29.46 7.11
C VAL A 13 14.61 29.10 6.25
N LEU A 14 14.16 30.00 5.37
CA LEU A 14 13.08 29.74 4.42
C LEU A 14 13.43 28.59 3.45
N CYS A 15 14.65 28.55 2.92
CA CYS A 15 15.12 27.45 2.08
C CYS A 15 15.18 26.11 2.82
N ALA A 16 15.63 26.10 4.09
CA ALA A 16 15.65 24.90 4.91
C ALA A 16 14.22 24.38 5.20
N PHE A 17 13.28 25.27 5.53
CA PHE A 17 11.87 24.89 5.73
C PHE A 17 11.22 24.38 4.43
N PHE A 18 11.48 25.03 3.29
CA PHE A 18 10.98 24.58 1.99
C PHE A 18 11.58 23.21 1.60
N SER A 19 12.84 22.97 1.94
CA SER A 19 13.50 21.68 1.70
C SER A 19 12.89 20.56 2.55
N LEU A 20 12.62 20.79 3.84
CA LEU A 20 11.95 19.80 4.70
C LEU A 20 10.54 19.43 4.20
N SER A 21 9.80 20.38 3.61
CA SER A 21 8.49 20.11 3.03
C SER A 21 8.53 19.30 1.73
N ILE A 22 9.62 19.37 0.97
CA ILE A 22 9.78 18.64 -0.30
C ILE A 22 10.20 17.18 -0.09
N TYR A 23 10.96 16.88 0.98
CA TYR A 23 11.44 15.51 1.25
C TYR A 23 10.48 14.65 2.09
N GLY A 24 9.52 15.25 2.80
CA GLY A 24 8.51 14.51 3.56
C GLY A 24 7.41 13.94 2.66
N GLN A 25 7.03 12.67 2.83
CA GLN A 25 5.81 12.16 2.21
C GLN A 25 4.63 13.05 2.61
N PRO A 26 3.78 13.49 1.66
CA PRO A 26 2.53 14.15 2.00
C PRO A 26 1.74 13.30 3.01
N ALA A 27 1.17 13.92 4.04
CA ALA A 27 0.51 13.20 5.13
C ALA A 27 -0.57 12.21 4.62
N GLU A 28 -1.26 12.59 3.55
CA GLU A 28 -2.26 11.77 2.88
C GLU A 28 -1.67 10.53 2.18
N VAL A 29 -0.53 10.67 1.48
CA VAL A 29 0.17 9.55 0.85
C VAL A 29 0.65 8.56 1.91
N ARG A 30 1.18 9.06 3.04
CA ARG A 30 1.58 8.21 4.17
C ARG A 30 0.41 7.41 4.72
N ARG A 31 -0.72 8.06 5.00
CA ARG A 31 -1.95 7.39 5.49
C ARG A 31 -2.39 6.27 4.54
N ARG A 32 -2.43 6.55 3.23
CA ARG A 32 -2.83 5.58 2.21
C ARG A 32 -1.83 4.43 2.06
N TYR A 33 -0.53 4.72 2.17
CA TYR A 33 0.52 3.70 2.18
C TYR A 33 0.40 2.78 3.41
N GLU A 34 0.20 3.34 4.61
CA GLU A 34 -0.03 2.56 5.84
C GLU A 34 -1.28 1.67 5.72
N HIS A 35 -2.35 2.21 5.13
CA HIS A 35 -3.56 1.46 4.82
C HIS A 35 -3.28 0.31 3.83
N PHE A 36 -2.55 0.59 2.75
CA PHE A 36 -2.11 -0.42 1.78
C PHE A 36 -1.31 -1.54 2.45
N LEU A 37 -0.32 -1.22 3.30
CA LEU A 37 0.47 -2.22 4.02
C LEU A 37 -0.40 -3.08 4.93
N THR A 38 -1.33 -2.45 5.64
CA THR A 38 -2.27 -3.14 6.53
C THR A 38 -3.10 -4.16 5.74
N GLN A 39 -3.62 -3.77 4.58
CA GLN A 39 -4.47 -4.63 3.77
C GLN A 39 -3.69 -5.68 2.97
N HIS A 40 -2.53 -5.34 2.41
CA HIS A 40 -1.98 -6.07 1.28
C HIS A 40 -0.59 -6.65 1.49
N VAL A 41 0.11 -6.33 2.59
CA VAL A 41 1.48 -6.83 2.79
C VAL A 41 1.57 -7.69 4.03
N TYR A 42 1.87 -8.98 3.84
CA TYR A 42 2.19 -9.87 4.94
C TYR A 42 3.01 -11.09 4.49
N GLY A 43 4.33 -11.02 4.67
CA GLY A 43 5.26 -12.11 4.28
C GLY A 43 4.94 -13.48 4.87
N ALA A 44 4.43 -13.54 6.11
CA ALA A 44 4.09 -14.80 6.78
C ALA A 44 2.62 -15.22 6.60
N MET A 45 1.91 -14.67 5.61
CA MET A 45 0.53 -15.06 5.32
C MET A 45 0.45 -16.51 4.85
N THR A 46 -0.64 -17.19 5.19
CA THR A 46 -1.02 -18.49 4.62
C THR A 46 -2.53 -18.53 4.40
N GLU A 47 -3.01 -19.46 3.58
CA GLU A 47 -4.44 -19.60 3.26
C GLU A 47 -5.32 -19.84 4.51
N GLN A 48 -4.81 -20.52 5.53
CA GLN A 48 -5.54 -20.82 6.78
C GLN A 48 -5.63 -19.61 7.73
N ARG A 49 -4.93 -18.52 7.42
CA ARG A 49 -4.81 -17.36 8.32
C ARG A 49 -5.71 -16.19 7.95
N CYS A 50 -6.49 -16.28 6.87
CA CYS A 50 -7.36 -15.22 6.39
C CYS A 50 -8.21 -14.60 7.50
N ASP A 51 -9.02 -15.40 8.19
CA ASP A 51 -9.94 -14.94 9.25
C ASP A 51 -9.19 -14.21 10.36
N ARG A 52 -8.12 -14.84 10.87
CA ARG A 52 -7.31 -14.29 11.95
C ARG A 52 -6.69 -12.95 11.57
N VAL A 53 -5.99 -12.90 10.44
CA VAL A 53 -5.22 -11.72 10.03
C VAL A 53 -6.16 -10.57 9.66
N ILE A 54 -7.23 -10.83 8.93
CA ILE A 54 -8.22 -9.80 8.59
C ILE A 54 -8.90 -9.25 9.85
N ARG A 55 -9.25 -10.10 10.81
CA ARG A 55 -9.85 -9.70 12.08
C ARG A 55 -8.89 -8.84 12.92
N GLU A 56 -7.64 -9.30 13.09
CA GLU A 56 -6.61 -8.63 13.88
C GLU A 56 -6.25 -7.26 13.28
N ARG A 57 -6.09 -7.19 11.96
CA ARG A 57 -5.76 -5.95 11.24
C ARG A 57 -6.96 -5.03 10.99
N ARG A 58 -8.15 -5.43 11.42
CA ARG A 58 -9.39 -4.65 11.27
C ARG A 58 -9.74 -4.32 9.81
N ILE A 59 -9.43 -5.21 8.86
CA ILE A 59 -9.68 -4.97 7.43
C ILE A 59 -11.19 -5.08 7.14
N THR A 60 -11.74 -4.05 6.52
CA THR A 60 -13.16 -3.88 6.19
C THR A 60 -13.30 -3.36 4.76
N GLN A 61 -14.54 -3.29 4.27
CA GLN A 61 -14.83 -2.80 2.92
C GLN A 61 -14.34 -1.36 2.66
N SER A 62 -14.35 -0.51 3.69
CA SER A 62 -13.76 0.83 3.69
C SER A 62 -13.29 1.18 5.11
N GLU A 63 -12.43 2.19 5.24
CA GLU A 63 -11.88 2.65 6.53
C GLU A 63 -12.95 3.00 7.58
N THR A 64 -14.14 3.40 7.15
CA THR A 64 -15.27 3.79 8.01
C THR A 64 -16.34 2.71 8.16
N SER A 65 -16.22 1.60 7.42
CA SER A 65 -17.22 0.53 7.41
C SER A 65 -16.91 -0.53 8.47
N ASN A 66 -17.95 -1.20 8.96
CA ASN A 66 -17.83 -2.43 9.75
C ASN A 66 -18.16 -3.70 8.94
N ASN A 67 -18.44 -3.54 7.64
CA ASN A 67 -18.74 -4.66 6.75
C ASN A 67 -17.45 -5.44 6.45
N CYS A 68 -17.60 -6.76 6.32
CA CYS A 68 -16.53 -7.62 5.84
C CYS A 68 -16.13 -7.19 4.42
N LYS A 69 -14.85 -7.30 4.09
CA LYS A 69 -14.36 -7.01 2.74
C LYS A 69 -14.56 -8.27 1.90
N GLU A 70 -15.16 -8.16 0.71
CA GLU A 70 -15.47 -9.33 -0.12
C GLU A 70 -14.22 -10.12 -0.54
N VAL A 71 -13.18 -9.41 -0.99
CA VAL A 71 -11.89 -9.99 -1.36
C VAL A 71 -10.76 -9.15 -0.79
N ASN A 72 -9.79 -9.81 -0.17
CA ASN A 72 -8.55 -9.17 0.23
C ASN A 72 -7.35 -10.05 -0.14
N THR A 73 -6.41 -9.49 -0.88
CA THR A 73 -5.18 -10.19 -1.29
C THR A 73 -4.00 -9.71 -0.46
N PHE A 74 -3.27 -10.66 0.12
CA PHE A 74 -1.99 -10.41 0.79
C PHE A 74 -0.85 -10.87 -0.10
N ILE A 75 0.11 -9.98 -0.31
CA ILE A 75 1.39 -10.25 -0.96
C ILE A 75 2.32 -10.84 0.10
N GLN A 76 2.86 -12.03 -0.17
CA GLN A 76 3.82 -12.70 0.69
C GLN A 76 5.24 -12.16 0.42
N ALA A 77 5.43 -10.89 0.77
CA ALA A 77 6.69 -10.16 0.66
C ALA A 77 6.82 -9.14 1.80
N ASN A 78 7.99 -8.52 1.93
CA ASN A 78 8.18 -7.37 2.81
C ASN A 78 7.80 -6.06 2.10
N SER A 79 7.64 -4.98 2.87
CA SER A 79 7.19 -3.69 2.33
C SER A 79 8.17 -3.06 1.34
N ASN A 80 9.49 -3.29 1.49
CA ASN A 80 10.49 -2.75 0.57
C ASN A 80 10.43 -3.43 -0.79
N GLU A 81 10.24 -4.75 -0.82
CA GLU A 81 10.05 -5.52 -2.07
C GLU A 81 8.81 -5.05 -2.82
N VAL A 82 7.70 -4.83 -2.12
CA VAL A 82 6.47 -4.32 -2.76
C VAL A 82 6.62 -2.87 -3.20
N ARG A 83 7.30 -2.02 -2.42
CA ARG A 83 7.59 -0.63 -2.80
C ARG A 83 8.46 -0.55 -4.05
N ALA A 84 9.37 -1.51 -4.26
CA ALA A 84 10.24 -1.52 -5.43
C ALA A 84 9.46 -1.47 -6.75
N VAL A 85 8.24 -2.01 -6.80
CA VAL A 85 7.34 -1.90 -7.97
C VAL A 85 7.09 -0.43 -8.38
N CYS A 86 7.02 0.48 -7.41
CA CYS A 86 6.81 1.91 -7.66
C CYS A 86 8.10 2.69 -7.95
N THR A 87 9.30 2.09 -7.75
CA THR A 87 10.59 2.80 -7.82
C THR A 87 11.58 2.15 -8.80
N GLY A 88 11.13 1.22 -9.65
CA GLY A 88 11.95 0.66 -10.72
C GLY A 88 11.74 -0.83 -11.02
N GLY A 89 11.10 -1.59 -10.12
CA GLY A 89 10.77 -3.00 -10.29
C GLY A 89 9.39 -3.27 -10.92
N GLY A 90 8.82 -2.26 -11.57
CA GLY A 90 7.50 -2.32 -12.18
C GLY A 90 7.40 -1.44 -13.41
N THR A 91 6.55 -1.86 -14.35
CA THR A 91 6.23 -1.12 -15.58
C THR A 91 4.91 -0.39 -15.40
N ARG A 92 4.89 0.91 -15.73
CA ARG A 92 3.66 1.72 -15.70
C ARG A 92 2.67 1.22 -16.77
N LEU A 93 1.40 1.04 -16.41
CA LEU A 93 0.37 0.61 -17.36
C LEU A 93 -0.05 1.76 -18.29
N PRO A 94 -0.32 1.50 -19.59
CA PRO A 94 -0.70 2.55 -20.54
C PRO A 94 -2.07 3.15 -20.25
N GLU A 95 -3.02 2.32 -19.81
CA GLU A 95 -4.44 2.68 -19.65
C GLU A 95 -4.69 3.52 -18.40
N ASN A 96 -3.87 3.34 -17.36
CA ASN A 96 -3.93 4.13 -16.14
C ASN A 96 -2.51 4.41 -15.65
N ARG A 97 -2.11 5.68 -15.75
CA ARG A 97 -0.74 6.10 -15.43
C ARG A 97 -0.39 5.90 -13.96
N ASP A 98 -1.35 5.80 -13.05
CA ASP A 98 -1.03 5.59 -11.64
C ASP A 98 -0.75 4.12 -11.32
N LEU A 99 -1.14 3.19 -12.19
CA LEU A 99 -0.95 1.75 -12.02
C LEU A 99 0.40 1.27 -12.56
N TYR A 100 1.03 0.40 -11.79
CA TYR A 100 2.28 -0.28 -12.12
C TYR A 100 2.09 -1.78 -11.99
N ILE A 101 2.45 -2.52 -13.02
CA ILE A 101 2.55 -3.98 -12.97
C ILE A 101 3.99 -4.36 -12.59
N SER A 102 4.16 -5.30 -11.66
CA SER A 102 5.48 -5.78 -11.28
C SER A 102 6.18 -6.52 -12.43
N GLU A 103 7.49 -6.36 -12.53
CA GLU A 103 8.27 -7.10 -13.53
C GLU A 103 8.35 -8.58 -13.18
N ASN A 104 8.56 -8.88 -11.89
CA ASN A 104 8.61 -10.22 -11.33
C ASN A 104 7.27 -10.63 -10.72
N GLY A 105 7.00 -11.94 -10.68
CA GLY A 105 5.85 -12.48 -9.96
C GLY A 105 6.05 -12.49 -8.45
N PHE A 106 4.95 -12.39 -7.71
CA PHE A 106 4.90 -12.49 -6.27
C PHE A 106 3.98 -13.65 -5.84
N PRO A 107 4.34 -14.40 -4.79
CA PRO A 107 3.39 -15.28 -4.12
C PRO A 107 2.34 -14.43 -3.39
N VAL A 108 1.07 -14.77 -3.59
CA VAL A 108 -0.06 -14.06 -2.98
C VAL A 108 -1.05 -15.04 -2.36
N VAL A 109 -1.70 -14.59 -1.29
CA VAL A 109 -2.83 -15.27 -0.66
C VAL A 109 -4.06 -14.40 -0.85
N MET A 110 -5.01 -14.88 -1.64
CA MET A 110 -6.32 -14.24 -1.84
C MET A 110 -7.31 -14.81 -0.83
N CYS A 111 -7.83 -13.94 0.03
CA CYS A 111 -8.88 -14.25 0.98
C CYS A 111 -10.23 -13.81 0.42
N THR A 112 -11.08 -14.77 0.06
CA THR A 112 -12.44 -14.53 -0.46
C THR A 112 -13.45 -14.79 0.64
N LEU A 113 -14.35 -13.83 0.89
CA LEU A 113 -15.38 -13.95 1.91
C LEU A 113 -16.27 -15.15 1.60
N ARG A 114 -16.43 -16.03 2.59
CA ARG A 114 -17.28 -17.22 2.52
C ARG A 114 -18.61 -16.99 3.24
N SER A 115 -18.56 -16.35 4.40
CA SER A 115 -19.74 -16.04 5.20
C SER A 115 -19.50 -14.91 6.19
N GLY A 116 -20.60 -14.34 6.67
CA GLY A 116 -20.60 -13.16 7.54
C GLY A 116 -20.83 -11.88 6.77
N GLY A 117 -21.43 -10.88 7.41
CA GLY A 117 -21.66 -9.55 6.81
C GLY A 117 -20.88 -8.43 7.49
N ARG A 118 -20.62 -8.56 8.80
CA ARG A 118 -19.95 -7.57 9.62
C ARG A 118 -19.03 -8.23 10.63
N ARG A 119 -18.02 -7.47 11.08
CA ARG A 119 -17.11 -7.93 12.14
C ARG A 119 -17.87 -8.18 13.45
N PRO A 120 -17.45 -9.14 14.29
CA PRO A 120 -16.23 -9.96 14.15
C PRO A 120 -16.40 -11.23 13.30
N ASN A 121 -17.56 -11.45 12.67
CA ASN A 121 -17.95 -12.74 12.11
C ASN A 121 -17.56 -12.95 10.63
N CYS A 122 -16.45 -12.37 10.18
CA CYS A 122 -15.99 -12.50 8.79
C CYS A 122 -15.18 -13.79 8.62
N ASN A 123 -15.71 -14.75 7.86
CA ASN A 123 -15.04 -16.03 7.57
C ASN A 123 -14.67 -16.10 6.09
N TYR A 124 -13.45 -16.49 5.80
CA TYR A 124 -12.83 -16.42 4.48
C TYR A 124 -12.29 -17.77 4.05
N ARG A 125 -12.28 -17.98 2.73
CA ARG A 125 -11.52 -19.02 2.07
C ARG A 125 -10.23 -18.40 1.52
N GLY A 126 -9.08 -18.92 1.94
CA GLY A 126 -7.80 -18.59 1.34
C GLY A 126 -7.53 -19.40 0.08
N GLY A 127 -6.83 -18.79 -0.87
CA GLY A 127 -6.24 -19.46 -2.02
C GLY A 127 -4.89 -18.84 -2.36
N THR A 128 -3.90 -19.66 -2.68
CA THR A 128 -2.57 -19.22 -3.08
C THR A 128 -2.48 -19.10 -4.60
N SER A 129 -1.68 -18.15 -5.08
CA SER A 129 -1.27 -18.11 -6.48
C SER A 129 0.04 -17.34 -6.61
N PHE A 130 0.68 -17.45 -7.77
CA PHE A 130 1.84 -16.65 -8.14
C PHE A 130 1.41 -15.71 -9.27
N ARG A 131 1.56 -14.40 -9.08
CA ARG A 131 1.03 -13.38 -10.00
C ARG A 131 1.96 -12.20 -10.13
N LYS A 132 1.95 -11.53 -11.27
CA LYS A 132 2.43 -10.14 -11.34
C LYS A 132 1.40 -9.26 -10.66
N ILE A 133 1.82 -8.49 -9.67
CA ILE A 133 0.93 -7.62 -8.90
C ILE A 133 0.75 -6.30 -9.64
N VAL A 134 -0.43 -5.71 -9.53
CA VAL A 134 -0.70 -4.38 -10.05
C VAL A 134 -1.01 -3.47 -8.87
N VAL A 135 -0.26 -2.38 -8.73
CA VAL A 135 -0.42 -1.43 -7.62
C VAL A 135 -0.51 0.00 -8.14
N ALA A 136 -1.34 0.82 -7.51
CA ALA A 136 -1.28 2.26 -7.75
C ALA A 136 -0.16 2.89 -6.93
N CYS A 137 0.63 3.77 -7.54
CA CYS A 137 1.80 4.40 -6.94
C CYS A 137 1.66 5.92 -6.87
N GLU A 138 1.88 6.50 -5.69
CA GLU A 138 1.92 7.96 -5.48
C GLU A 138 3.25 8.36 -4.86
N GLY A 139 4.02 9.20 -5.56
CA GLY A 139 5.35 9.64 -5.10
C GLY A 139 6.32 8.49 -4.81
N GLY A 140 6.19 7.36 -5.53
CA GLY A 140 7.02 6.16 -5.31
C GLY A 140 6.53 5.24 -4.18
N TRP A 141 5.28 5.39 -3.74
CA TRP A 141 4.69 4.58 -2.66
C TRP A 141 3.41 3.88 -3.12
N PRO A 142 3.24 2.58 -2.83
CA PRO A 142 2.03 1.86 -3.20
C PRO A 142 0.86 2.28 -2.30
N VAL A 143 -0.25 2.70 -2.90
CA VAL A 143 -1.42 3.23 -2.18
C VAL A 143 -2.70 2.44 -2.46
N HIS A 144 -2.68 1.54 -3.44
CA HIS A 144 -3.81 0.68 -3.79
C HIS A 144 -3.32 -0.61 -4.45
N TYR A 145 -3.99 -1.72 -4.17
CA TYR A 145 -3.79 -3.00 -4.87
C TYR A 145 -4.92 -3.21 -5.86
N GLN A 146 -4.57 -3.30 -7.14
CA GLN A 146 -5.47 -3.77 -8.19
C GLN A 146 -5.29 -5.28 -8.36
N GLU A 147 -6.33 -6.00 -8.76
CA GLU A 147 -6.20 -7.44 -8.99
C GLU A 147 -5.04 -7.75 -9.95
N GLY A 148 -4.12 -8.60 -9.50
CA GLY A 148 -2.91 -8.97 -10.25
C GLY A 148 -3.18 -9.98 -11.37
N VAL A 149 -2.26 -10.02 -12.33
CA VAL A 149 -2.32 -10.89 -13.53
C VAL A 149 -1.62 -12.21 -13.25
N ILE A 150 -2.29 -13.32 -13.54
CA ILE A 150 -1.74 -14.67 -13.41
C ILE A 150 -0.57 -14.83 -14.39
N VAL A 151 0.55 -15.37 -13.90
CA VAL A 151 1.74 -15.71 -14.71
C VAL A 151 1.67 -17.16 -15.12
#